data_AF-D5C1V7-F1
#
_entry.id   AF-D5C1V7-F1
#
_cell.length_a   1.000
_cell.length_b   1.000
_cell.length_c   1.000
_cell.angle_alpha   90.00
_cell.angle_beta   90.00
_cell.angle_gamma   90.00
#
_symmetry.space_group_name_H-M   'P 1'
#
loop_
_entity.id
_entity.type
_entity.pdbx_description
1 polymer ?
#
loop_
_entity_poly.entity_id
_entity_poly.type
_entity_poly.pdbx_seq_one_letter_code
_entity_poly.pdbx_strand_id
1 'polypeptide(L)' 'MKAKIITIALLLTGSVFLNGCEQEGPAESAGEKVDETMEEAGEKMEEAGERAQEATE' A
#
# COMPACT_ATOMS: atom_id res chain seq x y z
N MET A 1 17.60 32.54 22.94
CA MET A 1 16.23 31.98 23.09
C MET A 1 15.68 31.49 21.76
N LYS A 2 15.73 32.29 20.69
CA LYS A 2 15.35 31.95 19.30
C LYS A 2 15.90 30.60 18.80
N ALA A 3 17.21 30.38 18.96
CA ALA A 3 17.87 29.13 18.56
C ALA A 3 17.39 27.90 19.34
N LYS A 4 17.10 28.04 20.65
CA LYS A 4 16.57 26.96 21.49
C LYS A 4 15.16 26.56 21.07
N ILE A 5 14.33 27.53 20.67
CA ILE A 5 12.96 27.27 20.16
C ILE A 5 13.02 26.52 18.83
N ILE A 6 13.92 26.91 17.93
CA ILE A 6 14.11 26.22 16.64
C ILE A 6 14.56 24.77 16.87
N THR A 7 15.50 24.51 17.77
CA THR A 7 15.96 23.15 18.09
C THR A 7 14.84 22.27 18.68
N ILE A 8 13.99 22.83 19.55
CA ILE A 8 12.86 22.09 20.14
C ILE A 8 11.79 21.76 19.08
N ALA A 9 11.48 22.72 18.20
CA ALA A 9 10.51 22.49 17.12
C ALA A 9 10.95 21.38 16.16
N LEU A 10 12.24 21.35 15.82
CA LEU A 10 12.81 20.37 14.89
C LEU A 10 12.84 18.95 15.48
N LEU A 11 13.11 18.83 16.78
CA LEU A 11 13.06 17.56 17.51
C LEU A 11 11.63 17.00 17.60
N LEU A 12 10.63 17.85 17.83
CA LEU A 12 9.24 17.43 17.94
C LEU A 12 8.65 16.92 16.61
N THR A 13 9.04 17.53 15.48
CA THR A 13 8.60 17.08 14.15
C THR A 13 9.27 15.76 13.71
N GLY A 14 10.48 15.48 14.19
CA GLY A 14 11.19 14.24 13.87
C GLY A 14 10.51 13.00 14.45
N SER A 15 10.01 13.06 15.69
CA SER A 15 9.44 11.90 16.39
C SER A 15 8.15 11.36 15.77
N VAL A 16 7.36 12.20 15.09
CA VAL A 16 6.12 11.77 14.41
C VAL A 16 6.43 11.01 13.13
N PHE A 17 7.48 11.40 12.41
CA PHE A 17 7.89 10.74 11.18
C PHE A 17 8.42 9.31 11.42
N LEU A 18 9.08 9.06 12.55
CA LEU A 18 9.60 7.72 12.87
C LEU A 18 8.49 6.70 13.21
N ASN A 19 7.33 7.14 13.73
CA ASN A 19 6.23 6.22 14.06
C ASN A 19 5.45 5.72 12.84
N GLY A 20 5.66 6.31 11.65
CA GLY A 20 5.01 5.90 10.41
C GLY A 20 5.84 4.96 9.52
N CYS A 21 7.05 4.59 9.91
CA CYS A 21 7.99 3.87 9.02
C CYS A 21 8.18 2.37 9.33
N GLU A 22 7.64 1.84 10.42
CA GLU A 22 7.98 0.47 10.85
C GLU A 22 6.79 -0.52 10.90
N GLN A 23 5.54 -0.06 10.81
CA GLN A 23 4.39 -0.96 10.86
C GLN A 23 3.31 -0.53 9.87
N GLU A 24 3.03 -1.45 8.96
CA GLU A 24 1.96 -1.33 7.96
C GLU A 24 0.63 -0.98 8.65
N GLY A 25 0.00 0.10 8.17
CA GLY A 25 -1.23 0.60 8.77
C GLY A 25 -2.44 -0.24 8.37
N PRO A 26 -3.55 -0.22 9.14
CA PRO A 26 -4.76 -0.98 8.78
C PRO A 26 -5.32 -0.68 7.39
N ALA A 27 -5.10 0.55 6.89
CA ALA A 27 -5.51 0.94 5.54
C ALA A 27 -4.57 0.40 4.45
N GLU A 28 -3.27 0.26 4.73
CA GLU A 28 -2.28 -0.30 3.81
C GLU A 28 -2.52 -1.81 3.64
N SER A 29 -2.68 -2.56 4.73
CA SER A 29 -3.05 -3.99 4.67
C SER A 29 -4.42 -4.26 4.04
N ALA A 30 -5.37 -3.32 4.18
CA ALA A 30 -6.66 -3.43 3.50
C ALA A 30 -6.53 -3.15 2.00
N GLY A 31 -5.68 -2.19 1.61
CA GLY A 31 -5.33 -1.93 0.22
C GLY A 31 -4.69 -3.14 -0.42
N GLU A 32 -3.66 -3.71 0.22
CA GLU A 32 -2.94 -4.91 -0.28
C GLU A 32 -3.89 -6.08 -0.54
N LYS A 33 -4.84 -6.36 0.36
CA LYS A 33 -5.86 -7.40 0.15
C LYS A 33 -6.79 -7.15 -1.02
N VAL A 34 -7.15 -5.89 -1.26
CA VAL A 34 -7.98 -5.52 -2.41
C VAL A 34 -7.17 -5.71 -3.70
N ASP A 35 -5.92 -5.28 -3.71
CA ASP A 35 -5.02 -5.45 -4.85
C ASP A 35 -4.81 -6.94 -5.19
N GLU A 36 -4.50 -7.80 -4.20
CA GLU A 36 -4.39 -9.26 -4.39
C GLU A 36 -5.67 -9.86 -4.99
N THR A 37 -6.84 -9.49 -4.44
CA THR A 37 -8.12 -10.00 -4.93
C THR A 37 -8.37 -9.60 -6.38
N MET A 38 -7.97 -8.37 -6.74
CA MET A 38 -8.13 -7.85 -8.11
C MET A 38 -7.22 -8.57 -9.09
N GLU A 39 -5.98 -8.87 -8.68
CA GLU A 39 -5.00 -9.63 -9.47
C GLU A 39 -5.52 -11.05 -9.74
N GLU A 40 -5.94 -11.79 -8.71
CA GLU A 40 -6.53 -13.12 -8.85
C GLU A 40 -7.78 -13.13 -9.76
N ALA A 41 -8.63 -12.10 -9.65
CA ALA A 41 -9.80 -11.97 -10.50
C ALA A 41 -9.41 -11.73 -11.97
N GLY A 42 -8.37 -10.93 -12.20
CA GLY A 42 -7.80 -10.68 -13.52
C GLY A 42 -7.26 -11.96 -14.17
N GLU A 43 -6.43 -12.71 -13.44
CA GLU A 43 -5.87 -13.98 -13.93
C GLU A 43 -6.96 -14.99 -14.30
N LYS A 44 -7.99 -15.15 -13.46
CA LYS A 44 -9.11 -16.05 -13.76
C LYS A 44 -9.91 -15.62 -14.98
N MET A 45 -10.05 -14.32 -15.21
CA MET A 45 -10.74 -13.81 -16.39
C MET A 45 -9.92 -14.04 -17.66
N GLU A 46 -8.60 -13.88 -17.59
CA GLU A 46 -7.70 -14.19 -18.69
C GLU A 46 -7.75 -15.68 -19.04
N GLU A 47 -7.62 -16.57 -18.04
CA GLU A 47 -7.72 -18.01 -18.25
C GLU A 47 -9.08 -18.39 -18.88
N ALA A 48 -10.18 -17.85 -18.38
CA ALA A 48 -11.51 -18.09 -18.95
C ALA A 48 -11.61 -17.61 -20.42
N GLY A 49 -10.98 -16.48 -20.75
CA GLY A 49 -10.91 -15.94 -22.09
C GLY A 49 -10.07 -16.80 -23.05
N GLU A 50 -8.94 -17.35 -22.58
CA GLU A 50 -8.13 -18.29 -23.34
C GLU A 50 -8.89 -19.60 -23.60
N ARG A 51 -9.55 -20.17 -22.58
CA ARG A 51 -10.39 -21.37 -22.73
C ARG A 51 -11.52 -21.18 -23.73
N ALA A 52 -12.15 -20.01 -23.73
CA ALA A 52 -13.22 -19.69 -24.68
C ALA A 52 -12.72 -19.57 -26.13
N GLN A 53 -11.50 -19.04 -26.32
CA GLN A 53 -10.84 -18.99 -27.63
C GLN A 53 -10.48 -20.40 -28.10
N GLU A 54 -9.84 -21.21 -27.26
CA GLU A 54 -9.50 -22.60 -27.57
C GLU A 54 -10.74 -23.44 -27.93
N ALA A 55 -11.89 -23.19 -27.29
CA ALA A 55 -13.13 -23.89 -27.61
C ALA A 55 -13.80 -23.44 -28.91
N THR A 56 -13.38 -22.30 -29.48
CA THR A 56 -13.95 -21.71 -30.70
C THR A 56 -13.06 -21.96 -31.93
N GLU A 57 -11.77 -22.23 -31.74
CA GLU A 57 -10.83 -22.71 -32.77
C GLU A 57 -10.99 -24.22 -33.07
#